data_AF-A0A7Z0RKG3-F1
#
_entry.id   AF-A0A7Z0RKG3-F1
#
_cell.length_a   1.000
_cell.length_b   1.000
_cell.length_c   1.000
_cell.angle_alpha   90.00
_cell.angle_beta   90.00
_cell.angle_gamma   90.00
#
_symmetry.space_group_name_H-M   'P 1'
#
loop_
_entity.id
_entity.type
_entity.pdbx_description
1 polymer ?
#
loop_
_entity_poly.entity_id
_entity_poly.type
_entity_poly.pdbx_seq_one_letter_code
_entity_poly.pdbx_strand_id
1 'polypeptide(L)'
;MTLRAEASGRRLSDTDAALVKGMGARNDRHHDIAAWFGVNQGRIAEVLSGKKFQQVAAAPEHQLPPPGPYSSGRAAHHSLVALEEAKSALELALQNIDLALKEVKKLK
;
A
#
# COMPACT_ATOMS: atom_id res chain seq x y z
N MET A 1 14.70 -2.75 -32.24
CA MET A 1 13.89 -3.71 -31.46
C MET A 1 13.67 -3.11 -30.09
N THR A 2 12.43 -2.82 -29.70
CA THR A 2 12.09 -2.27 -28.38
C THR A 2 12.05 -3.41 -27.36
N LEU A 3 13.02 -3.44 -26.44
CA LEU A 3 13.01 -4.34 -25.29
C LEU A 3 11.81 -3.97 -24.40
N ARG A 4 10.88 -4.91 -24.23
CA ARG A 4 9.79 -4.77 -23.26
C ARG A 4 10.34 -5.05 -21.86
N ALA A 5 9.85 -4.29 -20.88
CA ALA A 5 10.12 -4.60 -19.48
C ALA A 5 9.63 -6.01 -19.13
N GLU A 6 10.34 -6.68 -18.22
CA GLU A 6 9.92 -7.99 -17.72
C GLU A 6 8.54 -7.92 -17.06
N ALA A 7 7.77 -9.00 -17.21
CA ALA A 7 6.47 -9.08 -16.59
C ALA A 7 6.62 -9.12 -15.07
N SER A 8 5.90 -8.25 -14.36
CA SER A 8 5.95 -8.13 -12.89
C SER A 8 5.45 -9.37 -12.12
N GLY A 9 4.95 -10.40 -12.81
CA GLY A 9 4.42 -11.62 -12.20
C GLY A 9 3.10 -11.46 -11.44
N ARG A 10 2.71 -10.24 -11.03
CA ARG A 10 1.49 -9.97 -10.25
C ARG A 10 0.24 -10.26 -11.06
N ARG A 11 -0.67 -11.03 -10.47
CA ARG A 11 -1.97 -11.41 -11.05
C ARG A 11 -3.06 -11.15 -10.03
N LEU A 12 -4.20 -10.68 -10.52
CA LEU A 12 -5.42 -10.57 -9.72
C LEU A 12 -6.04 -11.97 -9.58
N SER A 13 -6.55 -12.26 -8.39
CA SER A 13 -7.43 -13.39 -8.09
C SER A 13 -8.91 -13.03 -8.33
N ASP A 14 -9.80 -14.00 -8.22
CA ASP A 14 -11.25 -13.78 -8.24
C ASP A 14 -11.68 -12.84 -7.09
N THR A 15 -11.10 -12.99 -5.90
CA THR A 15 -11.35 -12.10 -4.76
C THR A 15 -10.90 -10.67 -5.06
N ASP A 16 -9.73 -10.49 -5.66
CA ASP A 16 -9.25 -9.16 -6.07
C ASP A 16 -10.18 -8.55 -7.13
N ALA A 17 -10.66 -9.37 -8.08
CA ALA A 17 -11.58 -8.91 -9.11
C ALA A 17 -12.93 -8.45 -8.53
N ALA A 18 -13.44 -9.11 -7.48
CA ALA A 18 -14.64 -8.68 -6.77
C ALA A 18 -14.44 -7.29 -6.15
N LEU A 19 -13.31 -7.08 -5.47
CA LEU A 19 -12.93 -5.78 -4.90
C LEU A 19 -12.76 -4.71 -5.98
N VAL A 20 -12.05 -5.00 -7.08
CA VAL A 20 -11.89 -4.08 -8.22
C VAL A 20 -13.25 -3.63 -8.77
N LYS A 21 -14.18 -4.57 -8.97
CA LYS A 21 -15.53 -4.25 -9.46
C LYS A 21 -16.31 -3.39 -8.46
N GLY A 22 -16.21 -3.68 -7.16
CA GLY A 22 -16.83 -2.86 -6.12
C GLY A 22 -16.25 -1.45 -6.04
N MET A 23 -14.92 -1.31 -6.13
CA MET A 23 -14.24 -0.02 -6.20
C MET A 23 -14.65 0.77 -7.46
N GLY A 24 -14.77 0.10 -8.61
CA GLY A 24 -15.28 0.70 -9.84
C GLY A 24 -16.74 1.14 -9.73
N ALA A 25 -17.59 0.36 -9.07
CA ALA A 25 -18.98 0.73 -8.79
C ALA A 25 -19.10 1.94 -7.85
N ARG A 26 -18.15 2.09 -6.93
CA ARG A 26 -17.98 3.30 -6.09
C ARG A 26 -17.38 4.49 -6.85
N ASN A 27 -17.06 4.32 -8.14
CA ASN A 27 -16.47 5.33 -9.02
C ASN A 27 -15.02 5.72 -8.67
N ASP A 28 -14.27 4.79 -8.08
CA ASP A 28 -12.83 4.97 -7.85
C ASP A 28 -12.08 5.01 -9.20
N ARG A 29 -11.03 5.84 -9.29
CA ARG A 29 -10.27 6.01 -10.53
C ARG A 29 -9.43 4.76 -10.82
N HIS A 30 -9.34 4.36 -12.09
CA HIS A 30 -8.60 3.15 -12.49
C HIS A 30 -7.15 3.13 -12.00
N HIS A 31 -6.45 4.27 -12.01
CA HIS A 31 -5.06 4.34 -11.55
C HIS A 31 -4.94 4.24 -10.03
N ASP A 32 -5.94 4.68 -9.26
CA ASP A 32 -5.96 4.49 -7.80
C ASP A 32 -6.20 3.01 -7.49
N ILE A 33 -7.19 2.39 -8.12
CA ILE A 33 -7.44 0.95 -8.01
C ILE A 33 -6.16 0.16 -8.38
N ALA A 34 -5.52 0.53 -9.49
CA ALA A 34 -4.28 -0.11 -9.94
C ALA A 34 -3.14 0.04 -8.93
N ALA A 35 -3.00 1.22 -8.31
CA ALA A 35 -2.02 1.48 -7.27
C ALA A 35 -2.24 0.60 -6.03
N TRP A 36 -3.49 0.41 -5.61
CA TRP A 36 -3.84 -0.46 -4.48
C TRP A 36 -3.37 -1.90 -4.70
N PHE A 37 -3.63 -2.47 -5.89
CA PHE A 37 -3.27 -3.85 -6.21
C PHE A 37 -1.84 -4.01 -6.75
N GLY A 38 -1.12 -2.90 -6.99
CA GLY A 38 0.23 -2.92 -7.57
C GLY A 38 0.28 -3.50 -9.01
N VAL A 39 -0.79 -3.30 -9.79
CA VAL A 39 -0.92 -3.79 -11.18
C VAL A 39 -1.01 -2.65 -12.18
N ASN A 40 -0.94 -2.95 -13.48
CA ASN A 40 -1.16 -1.95 -14.53
C ASN A 40 -2.65 -1.57 -14.64
N GLN A 41 -2.96 -0.28 -14.86
CA GLN A 41 -4.35 0.21 -15.02
C GLN A 41 -5.12 -0.48 -16.16
N GLY A 42 -4.42 -0.96 -17.19
CA GLY A 42 -5.04 -1.77 -18.24
C GLY A 42 -5.63 -3.07 -17.71
N ARG A 43 -5.02 -3.69 -16.70
CA ARG A 43 -5.57 -4.88 -16.04
C ARG A 43 -6.86 -4.57 -15.30
N ILE A 44 -6.92 -3.42 -14.61
CA ILE A 44 -8.14 -2.94 -13.96
C ILE A 44 -9.25 -2.75 -15.00
N ALA A 45 -8.95 -2.11 -16.15
CA ALA A 45 -9.90 -1.95 -17.23
C ALA A 45 -10.41 -3.30 -17.81
N GLU A 46 -9.55 -4.33 -17.91
CA GLU A 46 -9.99 -5.68 -18.33
C GLU A 46 -10.97 -6.31 -17.33
N VAL A 47 -10.85 -6.04 -16.03
CA VAL A 47 -11.80 -6.54 -15.02
C VAL A 47 -13.12 -5.76 -15.08
N LEU A 48 -13.05 -4.43 -15.14
CA LEU A 48 -14.24 -3.56 -15.13
C LEU A 48 -15.07 -3.68 -16.41
N SER A 49 -14.44 -3.92 -17.56
CA SER A 49 -15.13 -4.23 -18.82
C SER A 49 -15.73 -5.64 -18.88
N GLY A 50 -15.43 -6.50 -17.90
CA GLY A 50 -15.88 -7.89 -17.90
C GLY A 50 -15.09 -8.82 -18.83
N LYS A 51 -14.04 -8.33 -19.52
CA LYS A 51 -13.16 -9.16 -20.37
C LYS A 51 -12.46 -10.26 -19.57
N LYS A 52 -12.19 -10.01 -18.28
CA LYS A 52 -11.71 -11.02 -17.32
C LYS A 52 -12.60 -11.04 -16.09
N PHE A 53 -12.68 -12.21 -15.45
CA PHE A 53 -13.48 -12.43 -14.23
C PHE A 53 -14.95 -12.08 -14.43
N GLN A 54 -15.52 -12.37 -15.61
CA GLN A 54 -16.89 -12.00 -15.96
C GLN A 54 -17.90 -12.49 -14.92
N GLN A 55 -17.73 -13.73 -14.45
CA GLN A 55 -18.58 -14.42 -13.48
C GLN A 55 -18.45 -13.92 -12.03
N VAL A 56 -17.45 -13.10 -11.72
CA VAL A 56 -17.21 -12.62 -10.36
C VAL A 56 -18.13 -11.45 -10.04
N ALA A 57 -18.92 -11.55 -8.97
CA ALA A 57 -19.75 -10.43 -8.50
C ALA A 57 -18.91 -9.33 -7.85
N ALA A 58 -19.40 -8.08 -7.88
CA ALA A 58 -18.76 -6.98 -7.18
C ALA A 58 -18.85 -7.19 -5.65
N ALA A 59 -17.76 -6.90 -4.95
CA ALA A 59 -17.76 -6.89 -3.49
C ALA A 59 -18.63 -5.72 -2.97
N PRO A 60 -19.34 -5.92 -1.84
CA PRO A 60 -20.16 -4.86 -1.23
C PRO A 60 -19.27 -3.79 -0.58
N GLU A 61 -19.81 -2.59 -0.43
CA GLU A 61 -19.07 -1.39 0.00
C GLU A 61 -18.31 -1.57 1.32
N HIS A 62 -18.90 -2.27 2.30
CA HIS A 62 -18.29 -2.52 3.62
C HIS A 62 -17.06 -3.46 3.59
N GLN A 63 -16.79 -4.12 2.46
CA GLN A 63 -15.60 -4.96 2.27
C GLN A 63 -14.53 -4.25 1.43
N LEU A 64 -14.83 -3.09 0.87
CA LEU A 64 -13.90 -2.36 0.03
C LEU A 64 -12.82 -1.67 0.87
N PRO A 65 -11.61 -1.51 0.33
CA PRO A 65 -10.63 -0.65 0.96
C PRO A 65 -11.15 0.80 1.02
N PRO A 66 -10.56 1.65 1.88
CA PRO A 66 -10.86 3.07 1.91
C PRO A 66 -10.73 3.69 0.53
N PRO A 67 -11.54 4.69 0.16
CA PRO A 67 -11.38 5.39 -1.11
C PRO A 67 -10.00 6.04 -1.20
N GLY A 68 -9.41 6.01 -2.39
CA GLY A 68 -8.11 6.64 -2.66
C GLY A 68 -8.15 8.18 -2.61
N PRO A 69 -7.02 8.85 -2.91
CA PRO A 69 -5.82 8.30 -3.55
C PRO A 69 -4.94 7.50 -2.58
N TYR A 70 -4.36 6.41 -3.08
CA TYR A 70 -3.40 5.61 -2.30
C TYR A 70 -1.99 6.15 -2.42
N SER A 71 -1.17 5.90 -1.39
CA SER A 71 0.21 6.39 -1.31
C SER A 71 1.00 6.06 -2.56
N SER A 72 1.57 7.10 -3.19
CA SER A 72 2.56 6.89 -4.25
C SER A 72 3.82 6.22 -3.68
N GLY A 73 4.63 5.58 -4.55
CA GLY A 73 5.92 5.04 -4.14
C GLY A 73 6.83 6.10 -3.51
N ARG A 74 6.74 7.35 -3.95
CA ARG A 74 7.44 8.49 -3.34
C ARG A 74 6.96 8.75 -1.91
N ALA A 75 5.64 8.80 -1.69
CA ALA A 75 5.06 9.00 -0.36
C ALA A 75 5.43 7.85 0.60
N ALA A 76 5.42 6.61 0.11
CA ALA A 76 5.85 5.45 0.88
C ALA A 76 7.34 5.54 1.27
N HIS A 77 8.22 5.93 0.35
CA HIS A 77 9.64 6.13 0.64
C HIS A 77 9.87 7.22 1.69
N HIS A 78 9.21 8.37 1.58
CA HIS A 78 9.30 9.42 2.61
C HIS A 78 8.81 8.95 3.97
N SER A 79 7.76 8.14 4.01
CA SER A 79 7.25 7.57 5.27
C SER A 79 8.26 6.62 5.91
N LEU A 80 8.96 5.81 5.11
CA LEU A 80 10.03 4.94 5.60
C LEU A 80 11.19 5.74 6.20
N VAL A 81 11.67 6.76 5.49
CA VAL A 81 12.75 7.63 5.99
C VAL A 81 12.34 8.29 7.31
N ALA A 82 11.13 8.83 7.41
CA ALA A 82 10.64 9.44 8.63
C ALA A 82 10.56 8.44 9.81
N LEU A 83 10.20 7.18 9.55
CA LEU A 83 10.18 6.13 10.56
C LEU A 83 11.60 5.74 11.03
N GLU A 84 12.58 5.70 10.12
CA GLU A 84 13.98 5.45 10.47
C GLU A 84 14.55 6.56 11.34
N GLU A 85 14.27 7.82 11.00
CA GLU A 85 14.65 8.99 11.81
C GLU A 85 14.01 8.94 13.19
N ALA A 86 12.71 8.65 13.27
CA ALA A 86 11.99 8.52 14.54
C ALA A 86 12.58 7.39 15.41
N LYS A 87 12.92 6.24 14.81
CA LYS A 87 13.58 5.13 15.52
C LYS A 87 14.94 5.57 16.09
N SER A 88 15.77 6.23 15.30
CA SER A 88 17.08 6.73 15.74
C SER A 88 16.96 7.71 16.91
N ALA A 89 15.99 8.64 16.84
CA ALA A 89 15.72 9.58 17.92
C ALA A 89 15.31 8.87 19.23
N LEU A 90 14.49 7.81 19.14
CA LEU A 90 14.09 7.01 20.28
C LEU A 90 15.26 6.22 20.90
N GLU A 91 16.16 5.67 20.08
CA GLU A 91 17.35 4.97 20.57
C GLU A 91 18.29 5.90 21.33
N LEU A 92 18.51 7.12 20.83
CA LEU A 92 19.29 8.15 21.52
C LEU A 92 18.63 8.56 22.85
N ALA A 93 17.30 8.73 22.86
CA ALA A 93 16.56 9.05 24.08
C ALA A 93 16.72 7.95 25.14
N LEU A 94 16.63 6.67 24.74
CA LEU A 94 16.85 5.53 25.64
C LEU A 94 18.26 5.52 26.24
N GLN A 95 19.29 5.75 25.42
CA GLN A 95 20.68 5.84 25.89
C GLN A 95 20.86 6.95 26.92
N ASN A 96 20.28 8.12 26.68
CA ASN A 96 20.34 9.26 27.60
C ASN A 96 19.64 8.95 28.94
N ILE A 97 18.49 8.28 28.90
CA ILE A 97 17.77 7.85 30.10
C ILE A 97 18.62 6.86 30.90
N ASP A 98 19.22 5.86 30.24
CA ASP A 98 20.07 4.87 30.90
C ASP A 98 21.29 5.50 31.57
N LEU A 99 21.92 6.47 30.92
CA LEU A 99 23.03 7.23 31.50
C LEU A 99 22.58 8.02 32.74
N ALA A 100 21.45 8.74 32.66
CA ALA A 100 20.91 9.49 33.79
C ALA A 100 20.58 8.57 34.98
N LEU A 101 19.97 7.39 34.73
CA LEU A 101 19.67 6.41 35.77
C LEU A 101 20.93 5.83 36.42
N LYS A 102 22.01 5.61 35.67
CA LYS A 102 23.31 5.17 36.22
C LYS A 102 23.90 6.22 37.15
N GLU A 103 23.88 7.49 36.76
CA GLU A 103 24.41 8.58 37.60
C GLU A 103 23.61 8.74 38.90
N VAL A 104 22.27 8.69 38.84
CA VAL A 104 21.43 8.72 40.05
C VAL A 104 21.72 7.55 40.98
N LYS A 105 22.00 6.35 40.44
CA LYS A 105 22.34 5.16 41.25
C LYS A 105 23.72 5.25 41.89
N LYS A 106 24.68 5.94 41.29
CA LYS A 106 26.02 6.17 41.89
C LYS A 106 25.99 7.18 43.04
N LEU A 107 24.98 8.05 43.09
CA LEU A 107 24.80 9.07 44.13
C LEU A 107 24.07 8.55 45.37
N LYS A 108 23.61 7.28 45.37
CA LYS A 108 23.03 6.58 46.52
C LYS A 108 24.06 5.64 47.13
#